data_AF-A0A7L4R6P1-F1
#
_entry.id   AF-A0A7L4R6P1-F1
#
_cell.length_a   1.000
_cell.length_b   1.000
_cell.length_c   1.000
_cell.angle_alpha   90.00
_cell.angle_beta   90.00
_cell.angle_gamma   90.00
#
_symmetry.space_group_name_H-M   'P 1'
#
loop_
_entity.id
_entity.type
_entity.pdbx_description
1 polymer ?
#
loop_
_entity_poly.entity_id
_entity_poly.type
_entity_poly.pdbx_seq_one_letter_code
_entity_poly.pdbx_strand_id
1 'polypeptide(L)'
;MRNLAFAIHPHEMDVAIRRAKSSLRLLEAEPCKAPKERKWPIPEPVQVAMLKAMHPEMEGARIKRLLRDGRMRLPQKKYHLEEVKRAAVLALVKHLGKNPLCVPDEDFERNGLGWLVNRYGSSFKALKSVGLLSEKDRHAHRFKKKPWTFSNRENRIKALREAEEKLGGKPRETRLWHLKDEFPKVHAMVINYYHGSVFEAYVDAGLATRKDEEYMRAGTERLKRKIAREGG
;
A
#
# COMPACT_ATOMS: atom_id res chain seq x y z
N MET A 1 -50.17 26.77 -0.63
CA MET A 1 -48.91 26.01 -0.40
C MET A 1 -47.85 27.01 0.05
N ARG A 2 -47.39 26.95 1.30
CA ARG A 2 -46.39 27.89 1.84
C ARG A 2 -44.99 27.33 1.59
N ASN A 3 -44.21 28.00 0.73
CA ASN A 3 -42.81 27.68 0.48
C ASN A 3 -41.97 28.13 1.69
N LEU A 4 -41.54 27.18 2.51
CA LEU A 4 -40.53 27.39 3.56
C LEU A 4 -39.14 27.34 2.91
N ALA A 5 -38.64 28.48 2.46
CA ALA A 5 -37.23 28.63 2.13
C ALA A 5 -36.42 28.70 3.42
N PHE A 6 -35.76 27.60 3.79
CA PHE A 6 -34.79 27.59 4.89
C PHE A 6 -33.57 28.43 4.48
N ALA A 7 -33.50 29.67 4.97
CA ALA A 7 -32.32 30.50 4.89
C ALA A 7 -31.26 29.93 5.86
N ILE A 8 -30.32 29.15 5.33
CA ILE A 8 -29.15 28.72 6.11
C ILE A 8 -28.30 29.96 6.36
N HIS A 9 -28.04 30.24 7.65
CA HIS A 9 -27.29 31.42 8.05
C HIS A 9 -25.86 31.35 7.47
N PRO A 10 -25.31 32.43 6.88
CA PRO A 10 -23.98 32.42 6.22
C PRO A 10 -22.85 31.87 7.10
N HIS A 11 -22.94 32.09 8.41
CA HIS A 11 -21.98 31.59 9.40
C HIS A 11 -21.99 30.06 9.55
N GLU A 12 -23.16 29.41 9.41
CA GLU A 12 -23.27 27.94 9.49
C GLU A 12 -22.67 27.27 8.26
N MET A 13 -22.79 27.91 7.08
CA MET A 13 -22.11 27.47 5.86
C MET A 13 -20.59 27.52 6.02
N ASP A 14 -20.04 28.59 6.60
CA ASP A 14 -18.60 28.72 6.82
C ASP A 14 -18.03 27.66 7.78
N VAL A 15 -18.77 27.31 8.83
CA VAL A 15 -18.39 26.24 9.76
C VAL A 15 -18.44 24.87 9.05
N ALA A 16 -19.46 24.63 8.22
CA ALA A 16 -19.56 23.42 7.42
C ALA A 16 -18.43 23.31 6.40
N ILE A 17 -18.08 24.41 5.72
CA ILE A 17 -16.97 24.48 4.76
C ILE A 17 -15.63 24.24 5.46
N ARG A 18 -15.39 24.81 6.64
CA ARG A 18 -14.16 24.55 7.42
C ARG A 18 -14.07 23.10 7.89
N ARG A 19 -15.17 22.49 8.33
CA ARG A 19 -15.20 21.06 8.67
C ARG A 19 -14.93 20.19 7.44
N ALA A 20 -15.56 20.48 6.30
CA ALA A 20 -15.35 19.75 5.05
C ALA A 20 -13.89 19.87 4.56
N LYS A 21 -13.29 21.07 4.61
CA LYS A 21 -11.87 21.29 4.26
C LYS A 21 -10.90 20.59 5.20
N SER A 22 -11.24 20.49 6.49
CA SER A 22 -10.43 19.75 7.47
C SER A 22 -10.48 18.24 7.21
N SER A 23 -11.64 17.71 6.81
CA SER A 23 -11.80 16.33 6.36
C SER A 23 -11.14 16.06 4.99
N LEU A 24 -11.12 17.04 4.09
CA LEU A 24 -10.46 16.92 2.78
C LEU A 24 -8.92 16.88 2.91
N ARG A 25 -8.33 17.65 3.83
CA ARG A 25 -6.89 17.57 4.15
C ARG A 25 -6.44 16.22 4.69
N LEU A 26 -7.36 15.40 5.23
CA LEU A 26 -7.06 14.00 5.60
C LEU A 26 -7.07 13.04 4.38
N LEU A 27 -7.63 13.48 3.25
CA LEU A 27 -7.75 12.69 2.02
C LEU A 27 -6.67 13.05 0.97
N GLU A 28 -6.08 14.24 1.06
CA GLU A 28 -4.94 14.68 0.24
C GLU A 28 -3.61 14.13 0.78
N ALA A 29 -3.52 12.81 0.98
CA ALA A 29 -2.30 12.14 1.41
C ALA A 29 -1.30 12.04 0.25
N GLU A 30 -0.02 12.32 0.55
CA GLU A 30 1.09 12.18 -0.40
C GLU A 30 1.17 10.78 -1.03
N PRO A 31 1.69 10.65 -2.27
CA PRO A 31 1.87 9.37 -2.92
C PRO A 31 2.76 8.44 -2.09
N CYS A 32 2.32 7.20 -1.92
CA CYS A 32 2.94 6.16 -1.09
C CYS A 32 4.41 5.90 -1.46
N LYS A 33 5.36 6.59 -0.82
CA LYS A 33 6.78 6.26 -0.89
C LYS A 33 7.11 5.16 0.12
N ALA A 34 7.75 4.08 -0.35
CA ALA A 34 8.19 2.98 0.50
C ALA A 34 9.59 3.28 1.09
N PRO A 35 9.78 3.25 2.43
CA PRO A 35 11.10 3.36 3.03
C PRO A 35 11.81 2.00 3.15
N LYS A 36 13.15 2.04 3.22
CA LYS A 36 14.09 0.90 3.27
C LYS A 36 14.17 0.26 4.67
N GLU A 37 14.51 -1.03 4.68
CA GLU A 37 14.35 -2.01 5.77
C GLU A 37 15.35 -1.87 6.95
N ARG A 38 14.82 -1.91 8.18
CA ARG A 38 15.38 -2.51 9.41
C ARG A 38 14.20 -3.04 10.24
N LYS A 39 14.39 -3.98 11.17
CA LYS A 39 13.37 -4.27 12.20
C LYS A 39 13.34 -3.08 13.15
N TRP A 40 12.37 -2.18 12.95
CA TRP A 40 12.35 -0.92 13.69
C TRP A 40 11.63 -1.07 15.04
N PRO A 41 12.16 -0.47 16.11
CA PRO A 41 11.43 -0.35 17.37
C PRO A 41 10.12 0.41 17.15
N ILE A 42 9.11 0.14 18.00
CA ILE A 42 7.84 0.88 17.96
C ILE A 42 8.15 2.38 18.00
N PRO A 43 7.62 3.20 17.07
CA PRO A 43 7.94 4.64 17.04
C PRO A 43 7.58 5.34 18.36
N GLU A 44 8.41 6.28 18.82
CA GLU A 44 8.20 7.04 20.07
C GLU A 44 6.76 7.58 20.21
N PRO A 45 6.14 8.21 19.18
CA PRO A 45 4.77 8.72 19.29
C PRO A 45 3.75 7.61 19.57
N VAL A 46 3.97 6.42 19.02
CA VAL A 46 3.13 5.25 19.22
C VAL A 46 3.31 4.70 20.64
N GLN A 47 4.57 4.62 21.12
CA GLN A 47 4.85 4.20 22.49
C GLN A 47 4.20 5.13 23.53
N VAL A 48 4.29 6.45 23.31
CA VAL A 48 3.67 7.45 24.19
C VAL A 48 2.15 7.28 24.23
N ALA A 49 1.51 7.07 23.08
CA ALA A 49 0.05 6.87 23.03
C ALA A 49 -0.38 5.60 23.77
N MET A 50 0.34 4.49 23.57
CA MET A 50 0.10 3.23 24.28
C MET A 50 0.27 3.40 25.80
N LEU A 51 1.34 4.07 26.24
CA LEU A 51 1.58 4.32 27.66
C LEU A 51 0.55 5.27 28.27
N LYS A 52 0.09 6.27 27.52
CA LYS A 52 -1.00 7.17 27.97
C LYS A 52 -2.32 6.42 28.12
N ALA A 53 -2.59 5.42 27.28
CA ALA A 53 -3.75 4.54 27.46
C ALA A 53 -3.63 3.67 28.73
N MET A 54 -2.42 3.29 29.13
CA MET A 54 -2.19 2.53 30.37
C MET A 54 -2.16 3.38 31.63
N HIS A 55 -1.89 4.68 31.48
CA HIS A 55 -1.67 5.66 32.53
C HIS A 55 -2.32 6.99 32.13
N PRO A 56 -3.67 7.05 32.08
CA PRO A 56 -4.39 8.22 31.61
C PRO A 56 -4.13 9.47 32.45
N GLU A 57 -3.77 9.30 33.71
CA GLU A 57 -3.38 10.36 34.65
C GLU A 57 -2.05 11.04 34.31
N MET A 58 -1.21 10.40 33.47
CA MET A 58 0.10 10.93 33.14
C MET A 58 0.07 11.83 31.90
N GLU A 59 0.67 13.01 32.05
CA GLU A 59 0.91 13.92 30.96
C GLU A 59 1.80 13.32 29.87
N GLY A 60 1.42 13.52 28.59
CA GLY A 60 2.14 12.94 27.45
C GLY A 60 3.61 13.38 27.37
N ALA A 61 3.88 14.63 27.76
CA ALA A 61 5.23 15.17 27.84
C ALA A 61 6.08 14.48 28.92
N ARG A 62 5.47 14.10 30.06
CA ARG A 62 6.14 13.36 31.13
C ARG A 62 6.47 11.94 30.67
N ILE A 63 5.52 11.25 30.05
CA ILE A 63 5.73 9.89 29.48
C ILE A 63 6.88 9.91 28.48
N LYS A 64 6.87 10.87 27.53
CA LYS A 64 7.90 11.04 26.52
C LYS A 64 9.30 11.24 27.13
N ARG A 65 9.41 12.06 28.18
CA ARG A 65 10.67 12.28 28.91
C ARG A 65 11.17 10.97 29.54
N LEU A 66 10.30 10.27 30.27
CA LEU A 66 10.65 9.01 30.94
C LEU A 66 11.05 7.89 29.95
N LEU A 67 10.42 7.85 28.77
CA LEU A 67 10.81 6.94 27.69
C LEU A 67 12.23 7.22 27.18
N ARG A 68 12.56 8.49 26.92
CA ARG A 68 13.90 8.89 26.44
C ARG A 68 14.99 8.61 27.47
N ASP A 69 14.69 8.84 28.74
CA ASP A 69 15.61 8.59 29.84
C ASP A 69 15.75 7.09 30.18
N GLY A 70 15.02 6.21 29.48
CA GLY A 70 15.02 4.76 29.72
C GLY A 70 14.36 4.32 31.02
N ARG A 71 13.73 5.25 31.76
CA ARG A 71 13.06 5.04 33.05
C ARG A 71 11.66 4.45 32.91
N MET A 72 11.13 4.41 31.69
CA MET A 72 9.84 3.80 31.38
C MET A 72 9.96 2.98 30.10
N ARG A 73 9.27 1.83 30.06
CA ARG A 73 9.22 0.94 28.89
C ARG A 73 7.80 0.42 28.72
N LEU A 74 7.46 0.06 27.48
CA LEU A 74 6.19 -0.59 27.18
C LEU A 74 6.12 -1.97 27.86
N PRO A 75 5.18 -2.20 28.81
CA PRO A 75 5.02 -3.51 29.40
C PRO A 75 4.30 -4.43 28.42
N GLN A 76 5.04 -5.34 27.77
CA GLN A 76 4.48 -6.29 26.78
C GLN A 76 3.27 -7.06 27.32
N LYS A 77 3.25 -7.35 28.62
CA LYS A 77 2.13 -8.01 29.31
C LYS A 77 0.80 -7.26 29.14
N LYS A 78 0.80 -5.93 28.95
CA LYS A 78 -0.42 -5.11 28.79
C LYS A 78 -0.88 -4.93 27.33
N TYR A 79 -0.19 -5.53 26.36
CA TYR A 79 -0.56 -5.39 24.92
C TYR A 79 -1.92 -5.98 24.57
N HIS A 80 -2.44 -6.89 25.41
CA HIS A 80 -3.74 -7.50 25.23
C HIS A 80 -4.92 -6.57 25.59
N LEU A 81 -4.68 -5.44 26.26
CA LEU A 81 -5.72 -4.48 26.61
C LEU A 81 -6.25 -3.77 25.34
N GLU A 82 -7.57 -3.71 25.17
CA GLU A 82 -8.19 -3.12 23.97
C GLU A 82 -7.86 -1.64 23.82
N GLU A 83 -7.82 -0.87 24.91
CA GLU A 83 -7.47 0.56 24.89
C GLU A 83 -6.05 0.79 24.36
N VAL A 84 -5.11 -0.07 24.75
CA VAL A 84 -3.72 -0.03 24.28
C VAL A 84 -3.63 -0.35 22.80
N LYS A 85 -4.37 -1.37 22.33
CA LYS A 85 -4.43 -1.72 20.90
C LYS A 85 -5.00 -0.57 20.08
N ARG A 86 -6.13 0.00 20.52
CA ARG A 86 -6.78 1.13 19.83
C ARG A 86 -5.84 2.33 19.76
N ALA A 87 -5.19 2.68 20.87
CA ALA A 87 -4.22 3.76 20.91
C ALA A 87 -3.03 3.51 19.96
N ALA A 88 -2.51 2.27 19.92
CA ALA A 88 -1.42 1.90 19.01
C ALA A 88 -1.81 2.07 17.53
N VAL A 89 -3.00 1.60 17.12
CA VAL A 89 -3.47 1.73 15.73
C VAL A 89 -3.66 3.19 15.34
N LEU A 90 -4.35 3.98 16.17
CA LEU A 90 -4.58 5.41 15.91
C LEU A 90 -3.26 6.19 15.82
N ALA A 91 -2.34 5.93 16.75
CA ALA A 91 -1.04 6.59 16.75
C ALA A 91 -0.18 6.16 15.56
N LEU A 92 -0.25 4.90 15.13
CA LEU A 92 0.47 4.43 13.95
C LEU A 92 0.00 5.17 12.69
N VAL A 93 -1.31 5.24 12.44
CA VAL A 93 -1.85 5.93 11.26
C VAL A 93 -1.46 7.40 11.27
N LYS A 94 -1.56 8.06 12.44
CA LYS A 94 -1.11 9.44 12.60
C LYS A 94 0.38 9.61 12.36
N HIS A 95 1.21 8.69 12.86
CA HIS A 95 2.66 8.71 12.67
C HIS A 95 3.05 8.53 11.20
N LEU A 96 2.38 7.63 10.49
CA LEU A 96 2.62 7.39 9.08
C LEU A 96 2.15 8.54 8.19
N GLY A 97 1.16 9.32 8.64
CA GLY A 97 0.55 10.38 7.83
C GLY A 97 -0.17 9.85 6.58
N LYS A 98 -0.47 8.54 6.56
CA LYS A 98 -1.09 7.86 5.42
C LYS A 98 -2.60 7.79 5.58
N ASN A 99 -3.30 7.79 4.45
CA ASN A 99 -4.71 7.42 4.42
C ASN A 99 -4.88 5.99 4.96
N PRO A 100 -5.82 5.72 5.90
CA PRO A 100 -6.07 4.37 6.44
C PRO A 100 -6.27 3.29 5.37
N LEU A 101 -6.85 3.63 4.22
CA LEU A 101 -7.02 2.72 3.08
C LEU A 101 -5.69 2.22 2.49
N CYS A 102 -4.61 2.96 2.73
CA CYS A 102 -3.28 2.72 2.17
C CYS A 102 -2.28 2.22 3.23
N VAL A 103 -2.76 1.80 4.41
CA VAL A 103 -1.91 1.21 5.47
C VAL A 103 -1.99 -0.31 5.37
N PRO A 104 -0.98 -0.99 4.78
CA PRO A 104 -0.96 -2.43 4.63
C PRO A 104 -0.41 -3.12 5.90
N ASP A 105 -0.31 -4.45 5.87
CA ASP A 105 0.18 -5.23 7.02
C ASP A 105 1.66 -4.93 7.32
N GLU A 106 2.44 -4.70 6.26
CA GLU A 106 3.87 -4.38 6.31
C GLU A 106 4.14 -3.07 7.08
N ASP A 107 3.22 -2.10 7.03
CA ASP A 107 3.37 -0.87 7.81
C ASP A 107 3.28 -1.15 9.32
N PHE A 108 2.42 -2.08 9.74
CA PHE A 108 2.37 -2.50 11.15
C PHE A 108 3.66 -3.25 11.53
N GLU A 109 4.07 -4.22 10.72
CA GLU A 109 5.26 -5.03 10.97
C GLU A 109 6.53 -4.17 11.06
N ARG A 110 6.70 -3.25 10.12
CA ARG A 110 7.84 -2.32 10.07
C ARG A 110 7.88 -1.37 11.27
N ASN A 111 6.76 -1.14 11.94
CA ASN A 111 6.67 -0.28 13.12
C ASN A 111 6.57 -1.07 14.43
N GLY A 112 7.01 -2.33 14.46
CA GLY A 112 7.02 -3.15 15.68
C GLY A 112 5.62 -3.54 16.19
N LEU A 113 4.59 -3.38 15.33
CA LEU A 113 3.19 -3.62 15.62
C LEU A 113 2.61 -4.83 14.87
N GLY A 114 3.47 -5.69 14.29
CA GLY A 114 3.03 -6.92 13.60
C GLY A 114 2.18 -7.85 14.48
N TRP A 115 2.35 -7.80 15.80
CA TRP A 115 1.51 -8.53 16.74
C TRP A 115 0.03 -8.11 16.68
N LEU A 116 -0.28 -6.85 16.33
CA LEU A 116 -1.66 -6.40 16.12
C LEU A 116 -2.27 -7.04 14.87
N VAL A 117 -1.49 -7.15 13.79
CA VAL A 117 -1.92 -7.84 12.57
C VAL A 117 -2.23 -9.29 12.86
N ASN A 118 -1.35 -9.98 13.60
CA ASN A 118 -1.59 -11.37 14.01
C ASN A 118 -2.84 -11.50 14.89
N ARG A 119 -3.08 -10.56 15.80
CA ARG A 119 -4.22 -10.61 16.72
C ARG A 119 -5.56 -10.35 16.02
N TYR A 120 -5.62 -9.34 15.16
CA TYR A 120 -6.85 -9.01 14.41
C TYR A 120 -7.01 -9.86 13.14
N GLY A 121 -5.94 -10.50 12.67
CA GLY A 121 -5.85 -11.28 11.43
C GLY A 121 -5.56 -10.44 10.17
N SER A 122 -5.60 -9.10 10.26
CA SER A 122 -5.17 -8.19 9.19
C SER A 122 -5.15 -6.72 9.68
N SER A 123 -4.37 -5.87 9.02
CA SER A 123 -4.42 -4.40 9.14
C SER A 123 -5.83 -3.85 8.90
N PHE A 124 -6.57 -4.39 7.92
CA PHE A 124 -7.96 -3.97 7.68
C PHE A 124 -8.82 -4.12 8.93
N LYS A 125 -8.78 -5.30 9.56
CA LYS A 125 -9.57 -5.58 10.77
C LYS A 125 -9.11 -4.71 11.95
N ALA A 126 -7.81 -4.44 12.07
CA ALA A 126 -7.27 -3.53 13.08
C ALA A 126 -7.72 -2.08 12.88
N LEU A 127 -7.73 -1.58 11.64
CA LEU A 127 -8.19 -0.23 11.31
C LEU A 127 -9.71 -0.09 11.43
N LYS A 128 -10.46 -1.14 11.08
CA LYS A 128 -11.91 -1.21 11.28
C LYS A 128 -12.28 -1.18 12.77
N SER A 129 -11.51 -1.83 13.64
CA SER A 129 -11.81 -1.89 15.08
C SER A 129 -11.72 -0.54 15.80
N VAL A 130 -11.00 0.42 15.22
CA VAL A 130 -10.91 1.82 15.69
C VAL A 130 -11.78 2.79 14.89
N GLY A 131 -12.63 2.28 13.98
CA GLY A 131 -13.54 3.10 13.17
C GLY A 131 -12.86 3.93 12.08
N LEU A 132 -11.60 3.64 11.73
CA LEU A 132 -10.91 4.32 10.63
C LEU A 132 -11.31 3.78 9.26
N LEU A 133 -11.90 2.58 9.21
CA LEU A 133 -12.41 1.93 8.01
C LEU A 133 -13.78 1.31 8.29
N SER A 134 -14.61 1.24 7.26
CA SER A 134 -15.88 0.54 7.25
C SER A 134 -15.78 -0.79 6.50
N GLU A 135 -16.82 -1.62 6.58
CA GLU A 135 -16.88 -2.86 5.81
C GLU A 135 -16.90 -2.60 4.29
N LYS A 136 -17.48 -1.47 3.85
CA LYS A 136 -17.50 -1.04 2.44
C LYS A 136 -16.09 -0.79 1.89
N ASP A 137 -15.17 -0.42 2.76
CA ASP A 137 -13.77 -0.15 2.43
C ASP A 137 -12.93 -1.42 2.25
N ARG A 138 -13.46 -2.61 2.59
CA ARG A 138 -12.71 -3.87 2.51
C ARG A 138 -12.12 -4.10 1.13
N HIS A 139 -12.93 -3.88 0.09
CA HIS A 139 -12.47 -4.02 -1.28
C HIS A 139 -11.37 -3.00 -1.56
N ALA A 140 -11.64 -1.70 -1.39
CA ALA A 140 -10.67 -0.63 -1.62
C ALA A 140 -9.34 -0.84 -0.88
N HIS A 141 -9.37 -1.23 0.39
CA HIS A 141 -8.19 -1.54 1.20
C HIS A 141 -7.39 -2.71 0.61
N ARG A 142 -8.06 -3.81 0.25
CA ARG A 142 -7.42 -4.98 -0.38
C ARG A 142 -6.73 -4.64 -1.70
N PHE A 143 -7.30 -3.73 -2.50
CA PHE A 143 -6.72 -3.33 -3.78
C PHE A 143 -5.65 -2.24 -3.65
N LYS A 144 -5.77 -1.32 -2.69
CA LYS A 144 -4.76 -0.29 -2.41
C LYS A 144 -3.52 -0.79 -1.66
N LYS A 145 -3.58 -1.96 -1.01
CA LYS A 145 -2.41 -2.69 -0.46
C LYS A 145 -1.32 -2.99 -1.50
N LYS A 146 -1.63 -2.93 -2.80
CA LYS A 146 -0.66 -3.16 -3.86
C LYS A 146 -0.25 -1.81 -4.44
N PRO A 147 0.95 -1.28 -4.13
CA PRO A 147 1.48 -0.10 -4.82
C PRO A 147 1.67 -0.32 -6.33
N TRP A 148 1.45 -1.57 -6.81
CA TRP A 148 1.55 -2.02 -8.18
C TRP A 148 0.31 -2.80 -8.59
N THR A 149 -0.88 -2.20 -8.51
CA THR A 149 -2.00 -2.79 -9.27
C THR A 149 -1.78 -2.49 -10.74
N PHE A 150 -1.54 -3.55 -11.50
CA PHE A 150 -1.58 -3.55 -12.96
C PHE A 150 -2.99 -3.29 -13.53
N SER A 151 -3.95 -2.88 -12.70
CA SER A 151 -5.27 -2.44 -13.16
C SER A 151 -5.17 -1.14 -13.96
N ASN A 152 -4.30 -0.21 -13.55
CA ASN A 152 -4.02 0.99 -14.34
C ASN A 152 -3.04 0.65 -15.48
N ARG A 153 -3.42 1.01 -16.71
CA ARG A 153 -2.59 0.88 -17.92
C ARG A 153 -1.23 1.55 -17.77
N GLU A 154 -1.16 2.74 -17.19
CA GLU A 154 0.11 3.47 -17.02
C GLU A 154 1.10 2.70 -16.13
N ASN A 155 0.59 2.08 -15.07
CA ASN A 155 1.41 1.26 -14.19
C ASN A 155 1.93 0.00 -14.90
N ARG A 156 1.12 -0.60 -15.79
CA ARG A 156 1.57 -1.73 -16.63
C ARG A 156 2.70 -1.30 -17.55
N ILE A 157 2.52 -0.19 -18.25
CA ILE A 157 3.52 0.36 -19.17
C ILE A 157 4.82 0.69 -18.43
N LYS A 158 4.73 1.37 -17.28
CA LYS A 158 5.91 1.72 -16.47
C LYS A 158 6.66 0.46 -16.01
N ALA A 159 5.94 -0.55 -15.54
CA ALA A 159 6.55 -1.81 -15.11
C ALA A 159 7.29 -2.53 -16.24
N LEU A 160 6.72 -2.53 -17.45
CA LEU A 160 7.32 -3.15 -18.62
C LEU A 160 8.60 -2.41 -19.03
N ARG A 161 8.60 -1.08 -19.01
CA ARG A 161 9.79 -0.28 -19.31
C ARG A 161 10.92 -0.51 -18.30
N GLU A 162 10.60 -0.52 -17.01
CA GLU A 162 11.59 -0.79 -15.96
C GLU A 162 12.15 -2.23 -16.04
N ALA A 163 11.30 -3.21 -16.37
CA ALA A 163 11.75 -4.59 -16.56
C ALA A 163 12.68 -4.69 -17.79
N GLU A 164 12.32 -4.03 -18.89
CA GLU A 164 13.08 -4.05 -20.13
C GLU A 164 14.44 -3.34 -19.99
N GLU A 165 14.49 -2.20 -19.30
CA GLU A 165 15.73 -1.49 -18.99
C GLU A 165 16.72 -2.40 -18.22
N LYS A 166 16.21 -3.17 -17.26
CA LYS A 166 17.02 -4.11 -16.47
C LYS A 166 17.47 -5.35 -17.25
N LEU A 167 16.64 -5.82 -18.19
CA LEU A 167 16.97 -6.93 -19.08
C LEU A 167 17.93 -6.53 -20.23
N GLY A 168 18.38 -5.27 -20.26
CA GLY A 168 19.35 -4.77 -21.23
C GLY A 168 18.73 -4.15 -22.50
N GLY A 169 17.45 -3.79 -22.47
CA GLY A 169 16.82 -2.94 -23.48
C GLY A 169 16.70 -3.58 -24.87
N LYS A 170 16.49 -4.89 -24.94
CA LYS A 170 16.28 -5.63 -26.19
C LYS A 170 14.87 -6.22 -26.25
N PRO A 171 13.83 -5.40 -26.54
CA PRO A 171 12.45 -5.84 -26.43
C PRO A 171 12.17 -7.12 -27.23
N ARG A 172 12.76 -7.17 -28.44
CA ARG A 172 12.67 -8.27 -29.43
C ARG A 172 13.18 -9.63 -28.92
N GLU A 173 14.08 -9.63 -27.96
CA GLU A 173 14.68 -10.83 -27.35
C GLU A 173 13.98 -11.23 -26.05
N THR A 174 13.21 -10.33 -25.43
CA THR A 174 12.48 -10.62 -24.20
C THR A 174 11.36 -11.64 -24.45
N ARG A 175 11.23 -12.57 -23.49
CA ARG A 175 10.31 -13.70 -23.54
C ARG A 175 9.64 -13.83 -22.20
N LEU A 176 8.51 -14.53 -22.18
CA LEU A 176 7.69 -14.62 -20.98
C LEU A 176 8.46 -15.23 -19.79
N TRP A 177 9.32 -16.22 -20.04
CA TRP A 177 10.14 -16.82 -18.99
C TRP A 177 11.27 -15.90 -18.48
N HIS A 178 11.83 -15.00 -19.30
CA HIS A 178 12.78 -13.98 -18.80
C HIS A 178 12.13 -13.10 -17.72
N LEU A 179 10.82 -12.83 -17.87
CA LEU A 179 10.05 -12.10 -16.86
C LEU A 179 9.71 -12.97 -15.64
N LYS A 180 9.62 -14.29 -15.78
CA LYS A 180 9.18 -15.17 -14.69
C LYS A 180 10.15 -15.14 -13.51
N ASP A 181 11.45 -15.21 -13.81
CA ASP A 181 12.49 -15.37 -12.80
C ASP A 181 12.88 -14.02 -12.18
N GLU A 182 13.07 -12.99 -13.00
CA GLU A 182 13.50 -11.67 -12.52
C GLU A 182 12.34 -10.72 -12.15
N PHE A 183 11.18 -10.89 -12.78
CA PHE A 183 10.03 -9.98 -12.64
C PHE A 183 8.70 -10.73 -12.44
N PRO A 184 8.56 -11.60 -11.42
CA PRO A 184 7.41 -12.51 -11.27
C PRO A 184 6.06 -11.77 -11.23
N LYS A 185 6.04 -10.52 -10.76
CA LYS A 185 4.86 -9.65 -10.79
C LYS A 185 4.49 -9.20 -12.21
N VAL A 186 5.47 -8.79 -13.01
CA VAL A 186 5.28 -8.40 -14.42
C VAL A 186 4.90 -9.63 -15.25
N HIS A 187 5.51 -10.78 -14.99
CA HIS A 187 5.10 -12.05 -15.59
C HIS A 187 3.63 -12.35 -15.32
N ALA A 188 3.20 -12.29 -14.05
CA ALA A 188 1.79 -12.49 -13.69
C ALA A 188 0.87 -11.44 -14.35
N MET A 189 1.32 -10.20 -14.49
CA MET A 189 0.58 -9.18 -15.24
C MET A 189 0.40 -9.57 -16.69
N VAL A 190 1.48 -9.95 -17.39
CA VAL A 190 1.43 -10.29 -18.81
C VAL A 190 0.46 -11.45 -19.04
N ILE A 191 0.46 -12.46 -18.17
CA ILE A 191 -0.51 -13.56 -18.21
C ILE A 191 -1.95 -13.05 -18.10
N ASN A 192 -2.23 -12.20 -17.11
CA ASN A 192 -3.61 -11.84 -16.78
C ASN A 192 -4.21 -10.76 -17.69
N TYR A 193 -3.42 -9.78 -18.14
CA TYR A 193 -3.91 -8.61 -18.88
C TYR A 193 -3.63 -8.66 -20.37
N TYR A 194 -2.62 -9.43 -20.78
CA TYR A 194 -2.23 -9.58 -22.19
C TYR A 194 -2.31 -11.04 -22.63
N HIS A 195 -3.02 -11.89 -21.87
CA HIS A 195 -3.21 -13.31 -22.15
C HIS A 195 -1.89 -14.08 -22.39
N GLY A 196 -0.83 -13.69 -21.68
CA GLY A 196 0.51 -14.28 -21.82
C GLY A 196 1.31 -13.75 -23.01
N SER A 197 0.77 -12.83 -23.81
CA SER A 197 1.45 -12.23 -24.95
C SER A 197 2.38 -11.09 -24.52
N VAL A 198 3.68 -11.38 -24.47
CA VAL A 198 4.71 -10.36 -24.24
C VAL A 198 4.71 -9.32 -25.35
N PHE A 199 4.47 -9.74 -26.59
CA PHE A 199 4.40 -8.83 -27.74
C PHE A 199 3.30 -7.77 -27.57
N GLU A 200 2.07 -8.19 -27.25
CA GLU A 200 0.95 -7.24 -27.04
C GLU A 200 1.23 -6.30 -25.87
N ALA A 201 1.84 -6.81 -24.79
CA ALA A 201 2.29 -5.97 -23.67
C ALA A 201 3.31 -4.91 -24.12
N TYR A 202 4.23 -5.28 -25.00
CA TYR A 202 5.32 -4.42 -25.46
C TYR A 202 4.84 -3.40 -26.49
N VAL A 203 3.88 -3.77 -27.34
CA VAL A 203 3.17 -2.83 -28.21
C VAL A 203 2.43 -1.79 -27.36
N ASP A 204 1.71 -2.23 -26.32
CA ASP A 204 0.99 -1.33 -25.41
C ASP A 204 1.93 -0.36 -24.67
N ALA A 205 3.14 -0.80 -24.34
CA ALA A 205 4.17 0.02 -23.72
C ALA A 205 4.96 0.94 -24.69
N GLY A 206 4.75 0.79 -25.99
CA GLY A 206 5.51 1.49 -27.04
C GLY A 206 6.95 0.99 -27.20
N LEU A 207 7.22 -0.24 -26.79
CA LEU A 207 8.53 -0.91 -26.89
C LEU A 207 8.66 -1.80 -28.13
N ALA A 208 7.55 -2.07 -28.81
CA ALA A 208 7.48 -2.82 -30.06
C ALA A 208 6.43 -2.21 -31.00
N THR A 209 6.59 -2.45 -32.29
CA THR A 209 5.64 -2.07 -33.33
C THR A 209 5.00 -3.32 -33.96
N ARG A 210 3.90 -3.15 -34.70
CA ARG A 210 3.29 -4.27 -35.44
C ARG A 210 4.23 -4.92 -36.47
N LYS A 211 5.22 -4.18 -36.97
CA LYS A 211 6.27 -4.72 -37.85
C LYS A 211 7.19 -5.70 -37.11
N ASP A 212 7.25 -5.64 -35.78
CA ASP A 212 8.05 -6.55 -34.95
C ASP A 212 7.32 -7.85 -34.60
N GLU A 213 6.04 -7.97 -34.95
CA GLU A 213 5.17 -9.11 -34.61
C GLU A 213 5.73 -10.43 -35.16
N GLU A 214 6.10 -10.43 -36.44
CA GLU A 214 6.65 -11.60 -37.11
C GLU A 214 7.98 -12.03 -36.49
N TYR A 215 8.86 -11.09 -36.14
CA TYR A 215 10.15 -11.39 -35.51
C TYR A 215 9.96 -12.03 -34.13
N MET A 216 9.06 -11.50 -33.32
CA MET A 216 8.79 -12.03 -31.98
C MET A 216 8.11 -13.39 -32.02
N ARG A 217 7.12 -13.59 -32.92
CA ARG A 217 6.47 -14.89 -33.12
C ARG A 217 7.44 -15.94 -33.68
N ALA A 218 8.23 -15.59 -34.69
CA ALA A 218 9.24 -16.47 -35.26
C ALA A 218 10.30 -16.87 -34.24
N GLY A 219 10.68 -15.96 -33.36
CA GLY A 219 11.59 -16.26 -32.26
C GLY A 219 11.02 -17.23 -31.23
N THR A 220 9.69 -17.30 -31.07
CA THR A 220 9.05 -18.29 -30.18
C THR A 220 9.08 -19.68 -30.81
N GLU A 221 8.76 -19.77 -32.11
CA GLU A 221 8.77 -21.03 -32.86
C GLU A 221 10.18 -21.61 -33.08
N ARG A 222 11.18 -20.75 -33.35
CA ARG A 222 12.59 -21.18 -33.42
C ARG A 222 13.07 -21.79 -32.10
N LEU A 223 12.66 -21.22 -30.97
CA LEU A 223 13.04 -21.76 -29.67
C LEU A 223 12.33 -23.07 -29.35
N LYS A 224 11.03 -23.20 -29.66
CA LYS A 224 10.32 -24.49 -29.54
C LYS A 224 11.04 -25.59 -30.33
N ARG A 225 11.48 -25.29 -31.56
CA ARG A 225 12.28 -26.22 -32.39
C ARG A 225 13.65 -26.51 -31.81
N LYS A 226 14.31 -25.53 -31.18
CA LYS A 226 15.61 -25.71 -30.52
C LYS A 226 15.49 -26.61 -29.29
N ILE A 227 14.51 -26.34 -28.40
CA ILE A 227 14.22 -27.17 -27.23
C ILE A 227 13.85 -28.60 -27.65
N ALA A 228 13.04 -28.76 -28.70
CA ALA A 228 12.69 -30.09 -29.22
C ALA A 228 13.88 -30.86 -29.82
N ARG A 229 14.95 -30.18 -30.24
CA ARG A 229 16.18 -30.80 -30.74
C ARG A 229 17.20 -31.09 -29.63
N GLU A 230 17.20 -30.30 -28.57
CA GLU A 230 18.16 -30.41 -27.45
C GLU A 230 17.62 -31.23 -26.27
N GLY A 231 16.30 -31.47 -26.21
CA GLY A 231 15.61 -32.20 -25.14
C GLY A 231 15.10 -33.60 -25.51
N GLY A 232 15.56 -34.18 -26.62
CA GLY A 232 15.33 -35.57 -27.01
C GLY A 232 16.65 -36.29 -27.22
#